data_AF-A0A2V2S4B1-F1
#
_entry.id   AF-A0A2V2S4B1-F1
#
_cell.length_a   1.000
_cell.length_b   1.000
_cell.length_c   1.000
_cell.angle_alpha   90.00
_cell.angle_beta   90.00
_cell.angle_gamma   90.00
#
_symmetry.space_group_name_H-M   'P 1'
#
loop_
_entity.id
_entity.type
_entity.pdbx_description
1 polymer ?
#
loop_
_entity_poly.entity_id
_entity_poly.type
_entity_poly.pdbx_seq_one_letter_code
_entity_poly.pdbx_strand_id
1 'polypeptide(L)'
;MRPGRIRLEANIVSTNLNIDPGTVAAAPTPVVIWPDSSAPTVRVVSVGGLTAPLDPKSPLFPPSEDITIVNTNSVAIVLQTSNFPTNGTVTVYLKSRMTYPQTLTAGYVSGDTSLATWQVITVLQPNYTVIQARAVSN
;
A
#
# COMPACT_ATOMS: atom_id res chain seq x y z
N MET A 1 -7.30 22.32 -5.53
CA MET A 1 -8.35 21.27 -5.62
C MET A 1 -7.81 19.99 -5.00
N ARG A 2 -8.55 19.35 -4.08
CA ARG A 2 -8.14 18.12 -3.36
C ARG A 2 -8.55 16.88 -4.18
N PRO A 3 -7.67 15.88 -4.43
CA PRO A 3 -8.11 14.60 -4.94
C PRO A 3 -8.90 13.86 -3.84
N GLY A 4 -10.18 13.61 -4.09
CA GLY A 4 -11.07 12.87 -3.19
C GLY A 4 -10.91 11.36 -3.32
N ARG A 5 -11.35 10.63 -2.28
CA ARG A 5 -11.60 9.18 -2.35
C ARG A 5 -13.07 8.97 -2.74
N ILE A 6 -13.35 8.08 -3.68
CA ILE A 6 -14.71 7.60 -3.95
C ILE A 6 -14.83 6.21 -3.32
N ARG A 7 -15.67 6.09 -2.28
CA ARG A 7 -16.18 4.81 -1.79
C ARG A 7 -17.62 4.69 -2.26
N LEU A 8 -17.95 3.57 -2.89
CA LEU A 8 -19.30 3.25 -3.31
C LEU A 8 -19.85 2.23 -2.31
N GLU A 9 -20.82 2.66 -1.52
CA GLU A 9 -21.55 1.80 -0.59
C GLU A 9 -22.95 1.59 -1.14
N ALA A 10 -23.36 0.33 -1.29
CA ALA A 10 -24.68 -0.03 -1.79
C ALA A 10 -25.19 -1.25 -1.02
N ASN A 11 -26.50 -1.28 -0.77
CA ASN A 11 -27.15 -2.46 -0.17
C ASN A 11 -27.03 -3.69 -1.08
N ILE A 12 -26.91 -3.47 -2.39
CA ILE A 12 -26.69 -4.48 -3.42
C ILE A 12 -25.70 -3.90 -4.43
N VAL A 13 -24.58 -4.58 -4.67
CA VAL A 13 -23.57 -4.19 -5.67
C VAL A 13 -23.77 -5.05 -6.92
N SER A 14 -23.81 -4.44 -8.10
CA SER A 14 -23.82 -5.20 -9.36
C SER A 14 -22.45 -5.85 -9.60
N THR A 15 -22.42 -7.11 -10.00
CA THR A 15 -21.20 -7.80 -10.43
C THR A 15 -20.61 -7.25 -11.73
N ASN A 16 -21.38 -6.43 -12.47
CA ASN A 16 -20.95 -5.77 -13.69
C ASN A 16 -20.25 -4.42 -13.44
N LEU A 17 -20.02 -4.04 -12.17
CA LEU A 17 -19.38 -2.78 -11.83
C LEU A 17 -17.88 -2.87 -12.15
N ASN A 18 -17.45 -2.20 -13.22
CA ASN A 18 -16.04 -2.06 -13.55
C ASN A 18 -15.42 -0.92 -12.73
N ILE A 19 -14.46 -1.25 -11.85
CA ILE A 19 -13.73 -0.28 -11.03
C ILE A 19 -12.24 -0.49 -11.29
N ASP A 20 -11.57 0.56 -11.76
CA ASP A 20 -10.12 0.58 -11.96
C ASP A 20 -9.55 1.83 -11.26
N PRO A 21 -8.71 1.68 -10.21
CA PRO A 21 -8.21 0.43 -9.66
C PRO A 21 -9.29 -0.38 -8.92
N GLY A 22 -9.21 -1.70 -9.03
CA GLY A 22 -10.14 -2.63 -8.36
C GLY A 22 -10.21 -2.39 -6.85
N THR A 23 -11.42 -2.34 -6.30
CA THR A 23 -11.67 -2.19 -4.86
C THR A 23 -12.21 -3.48 -4.25
N VAL A 24 -11.90 -3.74 -2.98
CA VAL A 24 -12.43 -4.92 -2.28
C VAL A 24 -13.86 -4.63 -1.82
N ALA A 25 -14.84 -5.32 -2.41
CA ALA A 25 -16.20 -5.36 -1.88
C ALA A 25 -16.23 -6.32 -0.70
N ALA A 26 -16.20 -5.79 0.52
CA ALA A 26 -16.54 -6.53 1.73
C ALA A 26 -17.76 -5.87 2.35
N ALA A 27 -18.76 -6.66 2.75
CA ALA A 27 -19.90 -6.18 3.53
C ALA A 27 -19.58 -6.38 5.02
N PRO A 28 -19.12 -5.34 5.74
CA PRO A 28 -18.95 -5.45 7.19
C PRO A 28 -20.32 -5.45 7.88
N THR A 29 -20.55 -6.42 8.78
CA THR A 29 -21.72 -6.46 9.69
C THR A 29 -21.22 -6.48 11.14
N PRO A 30 -21.27 -5.37 11.89
CA PRO A 30 -21.78 -4.04 11.50
C PRO A 30 -20.85 -3.28 10.54
N VAL A 31 -21.37 -2.27 9.85
CA VAL A 31 -20.57 -1.40 8.98
C VAL A 31 -19.66 -0.51 9.82
N VAL A 32 -18.35 -0.75 9.74
CA VAL A 32 -17.31 0.03 10.42
C VAL A 32 -16.50 0.80 9.37
N ILE A 33 -16.74 2.11 9.25
CA ILE A 33 -16.07 2.97 8.24
C ILE A 33 -14.62 3.29 8.65
N TRP A 34 -14.43 3.50 9.95
CA TRP A 34 -13.16 3.79 10.59
C TRP A 34 -12.80 2.63 11.49
N PRO A 35 -11.77 1.84 11.14
CA PRO A 35 -11.27 0.82 12.04
C PRO A 35 -10.83 1.46 13.36
N ASP A 36 -11.05 0.77 14.48
CA ASP A 36 -10.50 1.19 15.76
C ASP A 36 -8.95 1.06 15.76
N SER A 37 -8.32 1.52 16.84
CA SER A 37 -6.85 1.45 16.98
C SER A 37 -6.28 0.04 17.10
N SER A 38 -7.12 -0.97 17.37
CA SER A 38 -6.73 -2.37 17.45
C SER A 38 -6.86 -3.11 16.11
N ALA A 39 -7.40 -2.47 15.09
CA ALA A 39 -7.51 -3.06 13.77
C ALA A 39 -6.14 -3.33 13.13
N PRO A 40 -6.02 -4.39 12.30
CA PRO A 40 -4.80 -4.66 11.55
C PRO A 40 -4.52 -3.53 10.56
N THR A 41 -3.27 -3.08 10.51
CA THR A 41 -2.82 -2.07 9.55
C THR A 41 -1.54 -2.50 8.84
N VAL A 42 -1.31 -1.94 7.66
CA VAL A 42 -0.04 -2.03 6.94
C VAL A 42 0.29 -0.67 6.34
N ARG A 43 1.56 -0.27 6.41
CA ARG A 43 2.06 0.96 5.78
C ARG A 43 3.46 0.79 5.23
N VAL A 44 3.79 1.58 4.21
CA VAL A 44 5.18 1.78 3.79
C VAL A 44 5.84 2.75 4.77
N VAL A 45 7.00 2.38 5.31
CA VAL A 45 7.76 3.19 6.27
C VAL A 45 8.94 3.88 5.60
N SER A 46 9.61 3.20 4.67
CA SER A 46 10.70 3.80 3.91
C SER A 46 10.87 3.16 2.53
N VAL A 47 11.49 3.93 1.63
CA VAL A 47 11.86 3.48 0.29
C VAL A 47 13.28 3.95 0.00
N GLY A 48 14.21 3.03 -0.27
CA GLY A 48 15.61 3.35 -0.52
C GLY A 48 16.30 4.07 0.63
N GLY A 49 15.86 3.82 1.88
CA GLY A 49 16.36 4.49 3.08
C GLY A 49 15.70 5.86 3.38
N LEU A 50 14.87 6.38 2.48
CA LEU A 50 14.12 7.63 2.70
C LEU A 50 12.80 7.33 3.39
N THR A 51 12.46 8.12 4.42
CA THR A 51 11.23 7.92 5.20
C THR A 51 10.01 8.31 4.38
N ALA A 52 9.00 7.43 4.34
CA ALA A 52 7.72 7.73 3.74
C ALA A 52 6.89 8.65 4.64
N PRO A 53 6.19 9.65 4.07
CA PRO A 53 5.24 10.46 4.83
C PRO A 53 4.15 9.58 5.49
N LEU A 54 3.67 10.00 6.67
CA LEU A 54 2.54 9.32 7.33
C LEU A 54 1.24 9.40 6.54
N ASP A 55 1.09 10.45 5.73
CA ASP A 55 -0.05 10.67 4.83
C ASP A 55 0.46 10.95 3.41
N PRO A 56 0.84 9.91 2.64
CA PRO A 56 1.33 10.04 1.27
C PRO A 56 0.27 10.62 0.34
N LYS A 57 0.65 11.61 -0.48
CA LYS A 57 -0.27 12.28 -1.42
C LYS A 57 -0.23 11.66 -2.82
N SER A 58 0.78 10.85 -3.10
CA SER A 58 1.05 10.17 -4.38
C SER A 58 0.96 11.05 -5.64
N PRO A 59 1.48 12.29 -5.65
CA PRO A 59 1.50 13.09 -6.88
C PRO A 59 2.52 12.52 -7.85
N LEU A 60 2.18 12.57 -9.14
CA LEU A 60 3.01 12.07 -10.23
C LEU A 60 3.56 13.22 -11.08
N PHE A 61 3.89 14.33 -10.42
CA PHE A 61 4.40 15.54 -11.04
C PHE A 61 5.33 16.30 -10.07
N PRO A 62 6.33 17.02 -10.59
CA PRO A 62 7.28 17.74 -9.76
C PRO A 62 6.71 19.10 -9.33
N PRO A 63 7.15 19.65 -8.18
CA PRO A 63 8.07 19.07 -7.19
C PRO A 63 7.30 18.45 -5.99
N SER A 64 6.14 17.84 -6.25
CA SER A 64 5.20 17.48 -5.18
C SER A 64 5.38 16.05 -4.65
N GLU A 65 6.30 15.27 -5.20
CA GLU A 65 6.52 13.85 -4.90
C GLU A 65 6.68 13.58 -3.40
N ASP A 66 6.15 12.44 -2.91
CA ASP A 66 6.30 12.05 -1.50
C ASP A 66 7.76 11.68 -1.17
N ILE A 67 8.46 11.05 -2.12
CA ILE A 67 9.85 10.62 -2.00
C ILE A 67 10.54 10.77 -3.37
N THR A 68 11.73 11.36 -3.39
CA THR A 68 12.59 11.43 -4.59
C THR A 68 13.77 10.48 -4.45
N ILE A 69 13.89 9.53 -5.38
CA ILE A 69 15.00 8.58 -5.44
C ILE A 69 15.88 8.94 -6.63
N VAL A 70 17.16 9.21 -6.37
CA VAL A 70 18.12 9.74 -7.36
C VAL A 70 19.05 8.66 -7.94
N ASN A 71 18.61 7.40 -7.92
CA ASN A 71 19.34 6.28 -8.51
C ASN A 71 18.38 5.25 -9.12
N THR A 72 18.92 4.37 -9.96
CA THR A 72 18.18 3.27 -10.61
C THR A 72 18.60 1.90 -10.05
N ASN A 73 19.22 1.86 -8.88
CA ASN A 73 19.67 0.62 -8.25
C ASN A 73 18.49 -0.09 -7.59
N SER A 74 18.72 -1.33 -7.14
CA SER A 74 17.78 -1.99 -6.25
C SER A 74 17.66 -1.21 -4.93
N VAL A 75 16.43 -1.00 -4.49
CA VAL A 75 16.10 -0.32 -3.24
C VAL A 75 15.25 -1.23 -2.37
N ALA A 76 15.40 -1.08 -1.06
CA ALA A 76 14.50 -1.71 -0.11
C ALA A 76 13.24 -0.84 0.05
N ILE A 77 12.07 -1.46 -0.08
CA ILE A 77 10.80 -0.90 0.39
C ILE A 77 10.50 -1.59 1.71
N VAL A 78 10.53 -0.81 2.80
CA VAL A 78 10.27 -1.30 4.15
C VAL A 78 8.82 -1.02 4.49
N LEU A 79 8.13 -2.06 4.93
CA LEU A 79 6.74 -2.01 5.38
C LEU A 79 6.65 -2.36 6.85
N GLN A 80 5.62 -1.84 7.49
CA GLN A 80 5.29 -2.15 8.86
C GLN A 80 3.83 -2.53 8.97
N THR A 81 3.58 -3.63 9.66
CA THR A 81 2.23 -4.05 10.05
C THR A 81 2.05 -3.85 11.54
N SER A 82 0.82 -3.52 11.95
CA SER A 82 0.42 -3.50 13.37
C SER A 82 -0.86 -4.28 13.56
N ASN A 83 -1.00 -4.97 14.70
CA ASN A 83 -2.10 -5.88 15.02
C ASN A 83 -2.36 -6.94 13.92
N PHE A 84 -1.29 -7.46 13.32
CA PHE A 84 -1.34 -8.34 12.16
C PHE A 84 -0.49 -9.60 12.37
N PRO A 85 -0.99 -10.81 12.08
CA PRO A 85 -0.24 -12.05 12.25
C PRO A 85 1.04 -12.10 11.42
N THR A 86 2.14 -12.58 12.00
CA THR A 86 3.44 -12.72 11.30
C THR A 86 3.47 -13.87 10.28
N ASN A 87 2.45 -14.74 10.28
CA ASN A 87 2.24 -15.78 9.27
C ASN A 87 1.30 -15.34 8.12
N GLY A 88 0.90 -14.06 8.09
CA GLY A 88 0.12 -13.49 6.99
C GLY A 88 0.96 -13.16 5.75
N THR A 89 0.30 -12.74 4.68
CA THR A 89 0.96 -12.32 3.44
C THR A 89 0.93 -10.80 3.33
N VAL A 90 2.11 -10.18 3.19
CA VAL A 90 2.26 -8.74 2.90
C VAL A 90 2.73 -8.56 1.46
N THR A 91 2.01 -7.76 0.68
CA THR A 91 2.35 -7.46 -0.71
C THR A 91 2.49 -5.96 -0.96
N VAL A 92 3.31 -5.64 -1.96
CA VAL A 92 3.51 -4.30 -2.47
C VAL A 92 3.05 -4.26 -3.92
N TYR A 93 2.06 -3.43 -4.21
CA TYR A 93 1.66 -3.10 -5.57
C TYR A 93 2.44 -1.87 -6.03
N LEU A 94 3.10 -2.01 -7.18
CA LEU A 94 3.91 -1.00 -7.83
C LEU A 94 3.26 -0.65 -9.16
N LYS A 95 2.89 0.62 -9.34
CA LYS A 95 2.46 1.15 -10.64
C LYS A 95 3.37 2.29 -11.04
N SER A 96 4.32 2.02 -11.94
CA SER A 96 5.03 3.09 -12.63
C SER A 96 4.12 3.77 -13.65
N ARG A 97 4.35 5.04 -13.91
CA ARG A 97 3.67 5.79 -14.97
C ARG A 97 3.82 5.14 -16.34
N MET A 98 4.96 4.52 -16.62
CA MET A 98 5.33 4.06 -17.97
C MET A 98 5.23 2.54 -18.18
N THR A 99 5.01 1.74 -17.12
CA THR A 99 5.05 0.27 -17.23
C THR A 99 3.78 -0.38 -16.70
N TYR A 100 3.65 -1.68 -16.98
CA TYR A 100 2.63 -2.50 -16.33
C TYR A 100 2.83 -2.56 -14.82
N PRO A 101 1.74 -2.66 -14.04
CA PRO A 101 1.84 -2.81 -12.62
C PRO A 101 2.45 -4.15 -12.24
N GLN A 102 3.10 -4.19 -11.08
CA GLN A 102 3.63 -5.42 -10.49
C GLN A 102 3.22 -5.53 -9.04
N THR A 103 2.93 -6.75 -8.60
CA THR A 103 2.69 -7.07 -7.19
C THR A 103 3.81 -7.96 -6.70
N LEU A 104 4.51 -7.52 -5.66
CA LEU A 104 5.62 -8.25 -5.05
C LEU A 104 5.27 -8.66 -3.62
N THR A 105 5.66 -9.85 -3.22
CA THR A 105 5.51 -10.31 -1.83
C THR A 105 6.69 -9.84 -1.00
N ALA A 106 6.43 -9.21 0.15
CA ALA A 106 7.45 -8.80 1.09
C ALA A 106 7.82 -9.96 2.03
N GLY A 107 9.11 -10.10 2.33
CA GLY A 107 9.61 -11.04 3.32
C GLY A 107 9.49 -10.46 4.73
N TYR A 108 9.12 -11.31 5.69
CA TYR A 108 9.19 -10.96 7.11
C TYR A 108 10.65 -10.73 7.53
N VAL A 109 10.90 -9.66 8.28
CA VAL A 109 12.25 -9.30 8.75
C VAL A 109 12.35 -9.50 10.27
N SER A 110 11.44 -8.89 11.04
CA SER A 110 11.48 -8.89 12.50
C SER A 110 10.16 -8.42 13.13
N GLY A 111 10.05 -8.56 14.45
CA GLY A 111 8.93 -8.07 15.25
C GLY A 111 7.97 -9.17 15.70
N ASP A 112 6.71 -8.81 15.91
CA ASP A 112 5.65 -9.70 16.34
C ASP A 112 4.28 -9.23 15.83
N THR A 113 3.19 -9.79 16.35
CA THR A 113 1.83 -9.44 15.94
C THR A 113 1.44 -8.00 16.26
N SER A 114 2.04 -7.38 17.28
CA SER A 114 1.77 -5.99 17.64
C SER A 114 2.43 -5.03 16.65
N LEU A 115 3.64 -5.35 16.21
CA LEU A 115 4.42 -4.56 15.26
C LEU A 115 5.46 -5.45 14.55
N ALA A 116 5.30 -5.65 13.25
CA ALA A 116 6.25 -6.42 12.44
C ALA A 116 6.80 -5.60 11.27
N THR A 117 8.06 -5.84 10.94
CA THR A 117 8.77 -5.24 9.82
C THR A 117 8.87 -6.24 8.68
N TRP A 118 8.56 -5.76 7.48
CA TRP A 118 8.59 -6.53 6.25
C TRP A 118 9.39 -5.77 5.20
N GLN A 119 9.98 -6.49 4.25
CA GLN A 119 10.80 -5.86 3.22
C GLN A 119 10.64 -6.54 1.86
N VAL A 120 10.60 -5.72 0.81
CA VAL A 120 10.85 -6.16 -0.56
C VAL A 120 12.06 -5.41 -1.13
N ILE A 121 12.93 -6.11 -1.83
CA ILE A 121 14.04 -5.52 -2.59
C ILE A 121 13.65 -5.53 -4.06
N THR A 122 13.65 -4.37 -4.69
CA THR A 122 13.24 -4.24 -6.09
C THR A 122 13.92 -3.05 -6.77
N VAL A 123 13.90 -3.04 -8.10
CA VAL A 123 14.30 -1.88 -8.90
C VAL A 123 13.05 -1.07 -9.21
N LEU A 124 13.04 0.20 -8.83
CA LEU A 124 11.97 1.12 -9.20
C LEU A 124 12.22 1.67 -10.59
N GLN A 125 11.17 1.69 -11.41
CA GLN A 125 11.25 2.23 -12.76
C GLN A 125 11.44 3.76 -12.72
N PRO A 126 12.24 4.34 -13.64
CA PRO A 126 12.43 5.79 -13.72
C PRO A 126 11.11 6.55 -13.86
N ASN A 127 11.13 7.84 -13.49
CA ASN A 127 9.98 8.74 -13.36
C ASN A 127 9.18 8.48 -12.08
N TYR A 128 7.86 8.30 -12.21
CA TYR A 128 6.92 8.23 -11.10
C TYR A 128 6.43 6.81 -10.89
N THR A 129 6.46 6.35 -9.64
CA THR A 129 5.91 5.07 -9.24
C THR A 129 5.01 5.25 -8.02
N VAL A 130 3.77 4.79 -8.13
CA VAL A 130 2.86 4.64 -7.00
C VAL A 130 3.17 3.32 -6.31
N ILE A 131 3.27 3.36 -4.98
CA ILE A 131 3.53 2.20 -4.12
C ILE A 131 2.34 2.03 -3.18
N GLN A 132 1.71 0.87 -3.19
CA GLN A 132 0.60 0.54 -2.30
C GLN A 132 0.90 -0.74 -1.52
N ALA A 133 0.67 -0.71 -0.21
CA ALA A 133 0.84 -1.87 0.65
C ALA A 133 -0.48 -2.59 0.88
N ARG A 134 -0.44 -3.92 0.93
CA ARG A 134 -1.59 -4.77 1.31
C ARG A 134 -1.12 -5.88 2.24
N ALA A 135 -1.93 -6.20 3.24
CA ALA A 135 -1.71 -7.32 4.14
C ALA A 135 -2.98 -8.18 4.18
N VAL A 136 -2.80 -9.50 4.14
CA VAL A 136 -3.90 -10.48 4.16
C VAL A 136 -3.53 -11.59 5.15
N SER A 137 -4.35 -11.77 6.18
CA SER A 137 -4.24 -12.91 7.07
C SER A 137 -4.78 -14.17 6.39
N ASN A 138 -4.13 -15.30 6.62
CA ASN A 138 -4.63 -16.61 6.20
C ASN A 138 -5.75 -17.10 7.11
#